data_AF-A0A9P8YKY3-F1
#
_entry.id   AF-A0A9P8YKY3-F1
#
_cell.length_a   1.000
_cell.length_b   1.000
_cell.length_c   1.000
_cell.angle_alpha   90.00
_cell.angle_beta   90.00
_cell.angle_gamma   90.00
#
_symmetry.space_group_name_H-M   'P 1'
#
loop_
_entity.id
_entity.type
_entity.pdbx_description
1 polymer ?
#
loop_
_entity_poly.entity_id
_entity_poly.type
_entity_poly.pdbx_seq_one_letter_code
_entity_poly.pdbx_strand_id
1 'polypeptide(L)'
;MWCSTAELVSNAVSQLQNSPMVIVDCEGRSIGTSAGALSLVTVGTHDARSIFVFDILSLDNIARQPLIDLLADEQKPKLLWDGRMDSIEFRREFGITLGRAWDLQLVDVNSRKYWGDRSGRQSITQRWHALHSVRHMDLDGVYSLSGLKNVLKDHGLFTVQAREHVDHSRWMERPLPADYLRYAKRDIELIARVYQVFSSRGYMPEDRQQLLEEQSKRYHNIHDGPLVRETIFNSSNILPMDVLNEPSHEETLLKQCDKCSRKLSPASFEYASLKNGRKLSHQTCKVCRIAQARVGI
;
A
#
# COMPACT_ATOMS: atom_id res chain seq x y z
N MET A 1 -21.27 9.59 -3.11
CA MET A 1 -22.57 8.97 -2.78
C MET A 1 -22.34 7.87 -1.73
N TRP A 2 -23.28 7.66 -0.82
CA TRP A 2 -23.27 6.53 0.13
C TRP A 2 -24.08 5.39 -0.46
N CYS A 3 -23.49 4.22 -0.62
CA CYS A 3 -24.07 3.08 -1.32
C CYS A 3 -24.34 1.96 -0.31
N SER A 4 -25.57 1.90 0.21
CA SER A 4 -26.01 0.93 1.21
C SER A 4 -27.12 -0.02 0.72
N THR A 5 -27.49 0.06 -0.56
CA THR A 5 -28.47 -0.82 -1.21
C THR A 5 -27.95 -1.32 -2.55
N ALA A 6 -28.46 -2.46 -3.02
CA ALA A 6 -28.06 -3.05 -4.31
C ALA A 6 -28.24 -2.09 -5.50
N GLU A 7 -29.32 -1.31 -5.53
CA GLU A 7 -29.57 -0.31 -6.58
C GLU A 7 -28.49 0.79 -6.59
N LEU A 8 -28.13 1.32 -5.42
CA LEU A 8 -27.09 2.34 -5.29
C LEU A 8 -25.72 1.78 -5.68
N VAL A 9 -25.43 0.52 -5.34
CA VAL A 9 -24.20 -0.17 -5.77
C VAL A 9 -24.14 -0.27 -7.29
N SER A 10 -25.18 -0.79 -7.94
CA SER A 10 -25.24 -0.94 -9.39
C SER A 10 -25.09 0.41 -10.12
N ASN A 11 -25.78 1.45 -9.63
CA ASN A 11 -25.68 2.80 -10.19
C ASN A 11 -24.28 3.39 -10.03
N ALA A 12 -23.64 3.17 -8.87
CA ALA A 12 -22.28 3.63 -8.62
C ALA A 12 -21.26 2.91 -9.53
N VAL A 13 -21.35 1.58 -9.62
CA VAL A 13 -20.44 0.76 -10.44
C VAL A 13 -20.58 1.10 -11.92
N SER A 14 -21.80 1.31 -12.42
CA SER A 14 -22.03 1.75 -13.80
C SER A 14 -21.32 3.07 -14.12
N GLN A 15 -21.34 4.04 -13.20
CA GLN A 15 -20.60 5.29 -13.36
C GLN A 15 -19.09 5.09 -13.30
N LEU A 16 -18.60 4.26 -12.38
CA LEU A 16 -17.19 3.95 -12.22
C LEU A 16 -16.60 3.23 -13.44
N GLN A 17 -17.38 2.36 -14.10
CA GLN A 17 -16.97 1.66 -15.31
C GLN A 17 -16.65 2.61 -16.48
N ASN A 18 -17.28 3.78 -16.52
CA ASN A 18 -17.01 4.82 -17.54
C ASN A 18 -15.69 5.56 -17.29
N SER A 19 -15.09 5.45 -16.11
CA SER A 19 -13.76 6.01 -15.84
C SER A 19 -12.68 5.09 -16.42
N PRO A 20 -11.61 5.63 -17.03
CA PRO A 20 -10.51 4.81 -17.58
C PRO A 20 -9.83 3.96 -16.50
N MET A 21 -9.77 4.46 -15.27
CA MET A 21 -9.30 3.76 -14.07
C MET A 21 -10.05 4.27 -12.85
N VAL A 22 -9.98 3.55 -11.75
CA VAL A 22 -10.64 3.93 -10.49
C VAL A 22 -9.63 4.01 -9.35
N ILE A 23 -9.93 4.82 -8.34
CA ILE A 23 -9.15 4.91 -7.11
C ILE A 23 -9.87 4.09 -6.05
N VAL A 24 -9.14 3.29 -5.28
CA VAL A 24 -9.71 2.43 -4.23
C VAL A 24 -8.99 2.68 -2.91
N ASP A 25 -9.77 2.77 -1.84
CA ASP A 25 -9.29 2.84 -0.47
C ASP A 25 -10.30 2.16 0.48
N CYS A 26 -9.84 1.59 1.59
CA CYS A 26 -10.69 0.83 2.50
C CYS A 26 -10.61 1.33 3.95
N GLU A 27 -11.72 1.19 4.67
CA GLU A 27 -11.79 1.54 6.08
C GLU A 27 -12.47 0.45 6.88
N GLY A 28 -12.03 0.28 8.13
CA GLY A 28 -12.44 -0.85 8.94
C GLY A 28 -11.70 -0.94 10.26
N ARG A 29 -12.05 -1.95 11.05
CA ARG A 29 -11.38 -2.23 12.31
C ARG A 29 -10.17 -3.11 12.03
N SER A 30 -8.97 -2.69 12.41
CA SER A 30 -7.75 -3.52 12.37
C SER A 30 -7.53 -4.24 11.02
N ILE A 31 -7.74 -3.53 9.91
CA ILE A 31 -7.61 -4.06 8.55
C ILE A 31 -6.26 -4.78 8.37
N GLY A 32 -6.28 -5.92 7.69
CA GLY A 32 -5.11 -6.74 7.40
C GLY A 32 -4.71 -7.68 8.54
N THR A 33 -5.34 -7.58 9.71
CA THR A 33 -5.09 -8.49 10.84
C THR A 33 -6.12 -9.62 10.90
N SER A 34 -5.83 -10.69 11.65
CA SER A 34 -6.74 -11.82 11.89
C SER A 34 -8.03 -11.40 12.61
N ALA A 35 -8.00 -10.33 13.40
CA ALA A 35 -9.16 -9.73 14.06
C ALA A 35 -9.81 -8.61 13.23
N GLY A 36 -9.30 -8.36 12.02
CA GLY A 36 -9.76 -7.30 11.14
C GLY A 36 -11.20 -7.49 10.70
N ALA A 37 -11.83 -6.39 10.32
CA ALA A 37 -13.14 -6.39 9.65
C ALA A 37 -13.24 -5.17 8.72
N LEU A 38 -13.57 -5.43 7.46
CA LEU A 38 -13.83 -4.39 6.46
C LEU A 38 -15.18 -3.73 6.74
N SER A 39 -15.20 -2.41 6.86
CA SER A 39 -16.43 -1.64 7.07
C SER A 39 -16.89 -0.96 5.79
N LEU A 40 -15.96 -0.33 5.08
CA LEU A 40 -16.22 0.46 3.89
C LEU A 40 -15.20 0.13 2.81
N VAL A 41 -15.67 0.17 1.57
CA VAL A 41 -14.80 0.37 0.40
C VAL A 41 -15.17 1.71 -0.19
N THR A 42 -14.21 2.59 -0.40
CA THR A 42 -14.44 3.85 -1.11
C THR A 42 -13.81 3.75 -2.49
N VAL A 43 -14.59 4.06 -3.53
CA VAL A 43 -14.13 4.04 -4.91
C VAL A 43 -14.44 5.37 -5.58
N GLY A 44 -13.44 5.96 -6.22
CA GLY A 44 -13.60 7.17 -7.02
C GLY A 44 -13.16 7.01 -8.46
N THR A 45 -13.60 7.93 -9.31
CA THR A 45 -12.98 8.13 -10.62
C THR A 45 -11.53 8.59 -10.44
N HIS A 46 -10.68 8.37 -11.44
CA HIS A 46 -9.24 8.71 -11.40
C HIS A 46 -8.92 10.19 -11.09
N ASP A 47 -9.88 11.08 -11.31
CA ASP A 47 -9.80 12.51 -11.05
C ASP A 47 -10.65 12.95 -9.85
N ALA A 48 -11.21 11.99 -9.11
CA ALA A 48 -12.09 12.19 -7.96
C ALA A 48 -13.34 13.05 -8.22
N ARG A 49 -13.79 13.20 -9.49
CA ARG A 49 -15.06 13.90 -9.80
C ARG A 49 -16.28 13.19 -9.23
N SER A 50 -16.28 11.86 -9.25
CA SER A 50 -17.31 11.04 -8.61
C SER A 50 -16.66 10.10 -7.60
N ILE A 51 -17.15 10.13 -6.35
CA ILE A 51 -16.68 9.27 -5.25
C ILE A 51 -17.88 8.57 -4.62
N PHE A 52 -17.77 7.26 -4.47
CA PHE A 52 -18.78 6.36 -3.92
C PHE A 52 -18.21 5.65 -2.70
N VAL A 53 -18.95 5.66 -1.59
CA VAL A 53 -18.60 4.98 -0.35
C VAL A 53 -19.58 3.81 -0.22
N PHE A 54 -19.08 2.58 -0.32
CA PHE A 54 -19.84 1.35 -0.24
C PHE A 54 -19.89 0.87 1.20
N ASP A 55 -21.09 0.81 1.79
CA ASP A 55 -21.31 0.31 3.14
C ASP A 55 -21.30 -1.22 3.15
N ILE A 56 -20.11 -1.81 3.34
CA ILE A 56 -19.97 -3.26 3.29
C ILE A 56 -20.87 -3.91 4.35
N LEU A 57 -20.99 -3.32 5.54
CA LEU A 57 -21.78 -3.90 6.63
C LEU A 57 -23.28 -3.99 6.33
N SER A 58 -23.83 -3.09 5.51
CA SER A 58 -25.26 -3.08 5.19
C SER A 58 -25.62 -3.90 3.95
N LEU A 59 -24.64 -4.21 3.10
CA LEU A 59 -24.85 -4.91 1.84
C LEU A 59 -24.70 -6.42 2.05
N ASP A 60 -25.57 -7.24 1.46
CA ASP A 60 -25.36 -8.68 1.36
C ASP A 60 -24.43 -9.04 0.17
N ASN A 61 -24.06 -10.31 0.04
CA ASN A 61 -23.14 -10.76 -1.00
C ASN A 61 -23.64 -10.47 -2.43
N ILE A 62 -24.96 -10.56 -2.66
CA ILE A 62 -25.55 -10.31 -3.98
C ILE A 62 -25.44 -8.81 -4.30
N ALA A 63 -25.77 -7.96 -3.34
CA ALA A 63 -25.70 -6.51 -3.47
C ALA A 63 -24.25 -6.02 -3.64
N ARG A 64 -23.26 -6.72 -3.07
CA ARG A 64 -21.83 -6.40 -3.22
C ARG A 64 -21.24 -6.87 -4.55
N GLN A 65 -21.84 -7.85 -5.23
CA GLN A 65 -21.24 -8.50 -6.40
C GLN A 65 -20.75 -7.53 -7.49
N PRO A 66 -21.50 -6.48 -7.88
CA PRO A 66 -21.00 -5.54 -8.90
C PRO A 66 -19.72 -4.81 -8.50
N LEU A 67 -19.56 -4.50 -7.21
CA LEU A 67 -18.33 -3.90 -6.68
C LEU A 67 -17.18 -4.93 -6.71
N ILE A 68 -17.46 -6.17 -6.29
CA ILE A 68 -16.49 -7.26 -6.28
C ILE A 68 -15.95 -7.51 -7.69
N ASP A 69 -16.85 -7.55 -8.69
CA ASP A 69 -16.49 -7.72 -10.10
C ASP A 69 -15.60 -6.57 -10.59
N LEU A 70 -15.94 -5.31 -10.24
CA LEU A 70 -15.13 -4.14 -10.59
C LEU A 70 -13.71 -4.20 -9.98
N LEU A 71 -13.59 -4.66 -8.73
CA LEU A 71 -12.29 -4.78 -8.05
C LEU A 71 -11.43 -5.91 -8.66
N ALA A 72 -12.05 -7.03 -9.03
CA ALA A 72 -11.39 -8.17 -9.64
C ALA A 72 -11.04 -7.96 -11.13
N ASP A 73 -11.69 -7.02 -11.81
CA ASP A 73 -11.54 -6.79 -13.26
C ASP A 73 -10.08 -6.48 -13.66
N GLU A 74 -9.46 -7.34 -14.47
CA GLU A 74 -8.10 -7.14 -14.98
C GLU A 74 -8.02 -6.08 -16.09
N GLN A 75 -9.13 -5.72 -16.71
CA GLN A 75 -9.20 -4.68 -17.75
C GLN A 75 -9.39 -3.29 -17.18
N LYS A 76 -9.83 -3.17 -15.92
CA LYS A 76 -9.97 -1.88 -15.21
C LYS A 76 -8.80 -1.66 -14.27
N PRO A 77 -7.90 -0.70 -14.54
CA PRO A 77 -6.83 -0.37 -13.60
C PRO A 77 -7.38 0.26 -12.31
N LYS A 78 -6.84 -0.16 -11.17
CA LYS A 78 -7.08 0.44 -9.85
C LYS A 78 -5.85 1.22 -9.40
N LEU A 79 -6.05 2.43 -8.89
CA LEU A 79 -5.05 3.23 -8.20
C LEU A 79 -5.23 3.05 -6.70
N LEU A 80 -4.15 2.69 -6.00
CA LEU A 80 -4.13 2.55 -4.56
C LEU A 80 -2.96 3.34 -3.96
N TRP A 81 -3.06 3.63 -2.67
CA TRP A 81 -1.94 4.07 -1.87
C TRP A 81 -1.73 3.07 -0.74
N ASP A 82 -0.66 2.28 -0.81
CA ASP A 82 -0.34 1.27 0.22
C ASP A 82 -1.40 0.16 0.36
N GLY A 83 -1.70 -0.52 -0.74
CA GLY A 83 -2.75 -1.55 -0.82
C GLY A 83 -2.46 -2.87 -0.09
N ARG A 84 -1.43 -2.92 0.77
CA ARG A 84 -0.99 -4.16 1.44
C ARG A 84 -2.08 -4.77 2.32
N MET A 85 -2.72 -3.93 3.14
CA MET A 85 -3.74 -4.39 4.09
C MET A 85 -5.09 -4.55 3.40
N ASP A 86 -5.45 -3.66 2.47
CA ASP A 86 -6.67 -3.76 1.66
C ASP A 86 -6.74 -5.09 0.90
N SER A 87 -5.60 -5.52 0.34
CA SER A 87 -5.53 -6.77 -0.41
C SER A 87 -5.76 -8.01 0.45
N ILE A 88 -5.38 -7.96 1.73
CA ILE A 88 -5.73 -9.03 2.70
C ILE A 88 -7.25 -9.03 2.92
N GLU A 89 -7.87 -7.86 3.07
CA GLU A 89 -9.32 -7.73 3.23
C GLU A 89 -10.08 -8.22 2.01
N PHE A 90 -9.66 -7.88 0.79
CA PHE A 90 -10.33 -8.36 -0.44
C PHE A 90 -10.29 -9.89 -0.57
N ARG A 91 -9.16 -10.52 -0.24
CA ARG A 91 -9.06 -11.98 -0.22
C ARG A 91 -9.97 -12.61 0.84
N ARG A 92 -10.06 -12.00 2.02
CA ARG A 92 -10.83 -12.55 3.15
C ARG A 92 -12.33 -12.31 3.03
N GLU A 93 -12.74 -11.06 2.76
CA GLU A 93 -14.14 -10.64 2.76
C GLU A 93 -14.84 -11.01 1.45
N PHE A 94 -14.14 -10.90 0.32
CA PHE A 94 -14.75 -11.10 -1.00
C PHE A 94 -14.24 -12.35 -1.73
N GLY A 95 -13.18 -13.00 -1.23
CA GLY A 95 -12.60 -14.17 -1.89
C GLY A 95 -11.89 -13.84 -3.21
N ILE A 96 -11.55 -12.57 -3.46
CA ILE A 96 -10.93 -12.13 -4.72
C ILE A 96 -9.47 -11.74 -4.51
N THR A 97 -8.69 -11.86 -5.59
CA THR A 97 -7.46 -11.07 -5.74
C THR A 97 -7.83 -9.80 -6.48
N LEU A 98 -7.31 -8.65 -6.04
CA LEU A 98 -7.45 -7.40 -6.75
C LEU A 98 -6.90 -7.58 -8.18
N GLY A 99 -7.66 -7.19 -9.20
CA GLY A 99 -7.18 -7.26 -10.59
C GLY A 99 -6.05 -6.25 -10.85
N ARG A 100 -5.89 -5.85 -12.10
CA ARG A 100 -4.89 -4.85 -12.53
C ARG A 100 -4.84 -3.60 -11.64
N ALA A 101 -3.71 -3.35 -10.99
CA ALA A 101 -3.57 -2.25 -10.04
C ALA A 101 -2.17 -1.60 -10.07
N TRP A 102 -2.14 -0.31 -9.74
CA TRP A 102 -0.93 0.47 -9.55
C TRP A 102 -0.94 1.10 -8.16
N ASP A 103 0.07 0.75 -7.36
CA ASP A 103 0.29 1.36 -6.06
C ASP A 103 1.14 2.61 -6.21
N LEU A 104 0.54 3.77 -5.95
CA LEU A 104 1.22 5.06 -6.09
C LEU A 104 2.34 5.24 -5.06
N GLN A 105 2.34 4.49 -3.95
CA GLN A 105 3.47 4.54 -3.02
C GLN A 105 4.74 3.94 -3.65
N LEU A 106 4.60 2.96 -4.56
CA LEU A 106 5.72 2.43 -5.33
C LEU A 106 6.15 3.38 -6.45
N VAL A 107 5.22 4.13 -7.04
CA VAL A 107 5.54 5.20 -7.99
C VAL A 107 6.40 6.27 -7.32
N ASP A 108 6.04 6.68 -6.10
CA ASP A 108 6.85 7.60 -5.30
C ASP A 108 8.30 7.08 -5.16
N VAL A 109 8.46 5.85 -4.65
CA VAL A 109 9.77 5.21 -4.47
C VAL A 109 10.57 5.18 -5.78
N ASN A 110 9.94 4.76 -6.88
CA ASN A 110 10.57 4.71 -8.20
C ASN A 110 10.92 6.10 -8.77
N SER A 111 10.18 7.14 -8.38
CA SER A 111 10.36 8.49 -8.90
C SER A 111 11.59 9.19 -8.32
N ARG A 112 12.00 8.86 -7.08
CA ARG A 112 13.07 9.55 -6.34
C ARG A 112 14.41 9.56 -7.09
N LYS A 113 14.67 8.56 -7.92
CA LYS A 113 15.89 8.51 -8.78
C LYS A 113 15.98 9.67 -9.78
N TYR A 114 14.85 10.29 -10.15
CA TYR A 114 14.80 11.43 -11.07
C TYR A 114 15.04 12.78 -10.37
N TRP A 115 15.04 12.81 -9.04
CA TRP A 115 15.12 14.05 -8.25
C TRP A 115 16.56 14.36 -7.80
N GLY A 116 17.55 13.67 -8.39
CA GLY A 116 18.95 13.76 -8.01
C GLY A 116 19.38 12.75 -6.94
N ASP A 117 18.45 12.16 -6.19
CA ASP A 117 18.74 11.09 -5.23
C ASP A 117 18.77 9.72 -5.90
N ARG A 118 19.73 9.52 -6.82
CA ARG A 118 19.88 8.30 -7.65
C ARG A 118 20.03 7.01 -6.85
N SER A 119 20.30 7.08 -5.55
CA SER A 119 20.56 5.92 -4.68
C SER A 119 19.64 5.85 -3.45
N GLY A 120 18.74 6.82 -3.26
CA GLY A 120 18.04 7.02 -1.97
C GLY A 120 18.96 7.43 -0.81
N ARG A 121 20.30 7.40 -0.98
CA ARG A 121 21.27 7.64 0.10
C ARG A 121 21.42 9.12 0.42
N GLN A 122 21.19 10.02 -0.53
CA GLN A 122 21.38 11.45 -0.29
C GLN A 122 20.35 11.98 0.69
N SER A 123 19.08 11.55 0.55
CA SER A 123 18.03 11.86 1.53
C SER A 123 18.27 11.22 2.90
N ILE A 124 18.82 10.00 2.97
CA ILE A 124 19.12 9.30 4.25
C ILE A 124 20.12 10.09 5.13
N THR A 125 21.00 10.90 4.54
CA THR A 125 21.91 11.76 5.32
C THR A 125 21.19 12.86 6.11
N GLN A 126 19.96 13.22 5.71
CA GLN A 126 19.18 14.27 6.36
C GLN A 126 18.58 13.78 7.68
N ARG A 127 18.69 14.59 8.74
CA ARG A 127 18.21 14.21 10.10
C ARG A 127 16.74 13.85 10.18
N TRP A 128 15.93 14.42 9.30
CA TRP A 128 14.49 14.20 9.24
C TRP A 128 14.09 12.92 8.49
N HIS A 129 15.02 12.26 7.79
CA HIS A 129 14.71 11.07 7.00
C HIS A 129 14.45 9.85 7.88
N ALA A 130 13.48 9.01 7.50
CA ALA A 130 13.03 7.86 8.30
C ALA A 130 14.15 6.86 8.64
N LEU A 131 15.18 6.78 7.79
CA LEU A 131 16.33 5.87 7.96
C LEU A 131 17.57 6.57 8.54
N HIS A 132 17.49 7.84 8.95
CA HIS A 132 18.67 8.59 9.37
C HIS A 132 19.41 7.98 10.57
N SER A 133 18.67 7.49 11.58
CA SER A 133 19.22 6.88 12.79
C SER A 133 19.98 5.57 12.51
N VAL A 134 19.61 4.90 11.42
CA VAL A 134 20.12 3.58 10.99
C VAL A 134 20.99 3.68 9.74
N ARG A 135 21.44 4.90 9.37
CA ARG A 135 22.27 5.16 8.17
C ARG A 135 23.62 4.44 8.15
N HIS A 136 24.05 3.90 9.30
CA HIS A 136 25.29 3.15 9.47
C HIS A 136 25.12 1.64 9.21
N MET A 137 23.88 1.16 9.04
CA MET A 137 23.57 -0.23 8.71
C MET A 137 23.64 -0.48 7.20
N ASP A 138 23.57 -1.75 6.78
CA ASP A 138 23.40 -2.11 5.37
C ASP A 138 21.97 -1.80 4.90
N LEU A 139 21.81 -0.68 4.20
CA LEU A 139 20.54 -0.24 3.62
C LEU A 139 20.39 -0.63 2.14
N ASP A 140 21.32 -1.41 1.60
CA ASP A 140 21.23 -1.83 0.21
C ASP A 140 20.00 -2.73 -0.02
N GLY A 141 19.18 -2.35 -1.01
CA GLY A 141 17.89 -3.00 -1.26
C GLY A 141 16.78 -2.67 -0.29
N VAL A 142 16.93 -1.62 0.51
CA VAL A 142 15.91 -1.23 1.49
C VAL A 142 15.42 0.18 1.19
N TYR A 143 14.12 0.31 0.95
CA TYR A 143 13.52 1.59 0.56
C TYR A 143 12.61 2.14 1.67
N SER A 144 12.66 3.44 1.92
CA SER A 144 11.75 4.12 2.83
C SER A 144 10.43 4.45 2.14
N LEU A 145 9.31 4.21 2.82
CA LEU A 145 7.98 4.55 2.36
C LEU A 145 7.55 5.88 3.00
N SER A 146 6.96 6.74 2.19
CA SER A 146 6.37 8.01 2.63
C SER A 146 4.86 7.85 2.80
N GLY A 147 4.27 8.58 3.74
CA GLY A 147 2.80 8.66 3.85
C GLY A 147 2.21 9.60 2.79
N LEU A 148 0.94 9.40 2.44
CA LEU A 148 0.24 10.14 1.37
C LEU A 148 0.37 11.65 1.50
N LYS A 149 0.13 12.18 2.70
CA LYS A 149 0.24 13.62 3.01
C LYS A 149 1.68 14.13 2.91
N ASN A 150 2.68 13.32 3.26
CA ASN A 150 4.09 13.71 3.14
C ASN A 150 4.50 13.82 1.68
N VAL A 151 4.08 12.89 0.82
CA VAL A 151 4.37 12.97 -0.61
C VAL A 151 3.75 14.22 -1.23
N LEU A 152 2.48 14.52 -0.94
CA LEU A 152 1.88 15.77 -1.40
C LEU A 152 2.62 17.01 -0.91
N LYS A 153 3.17 16.99 0.32
CA LYS A 153 3.99 18.07 0.86
C LYS A 153 5.32 18.20 0.12
N ASP A 154 6.01 17.08 -0.12
CA ASP A 154 7.28 17.03 -0.86
C ASP A 154 7.11 17.51 -2.31
N HIS A 155 5.89 17.38 -2.84
CA HIS A 155 5.49 17.91 -4.13
C HIS A 155 5.03 19.38 -4.14
N GLY A 156 4.95 20.04 -2.98
CA GLY A 156 4.51 21.44 -2.85
C GLY A 156 3.00 21.64 -2.95
N LEU A 157 2.21 20.59 -2.73
CA LEU A 157 0.76 20.57 -3.00
C LEU A 157 -0.09 20.34 -1.76
N PHE A 158 0.56 20.18 -0.61
CA PHE A 158 -0.14 20.05 0.67
C PHE A 158 -0.13 21.38 1.40
N THR A 159 -1.27 22.08 1.39
CA THR A 159 -1.54 23.15 2.36
C THR A 159 -1.92 22.50 3.68
N VAL A 160 -1.42 23.06 4.80
CA VAL A 160 -1.75 22.59 6.15
C VAL A 160 -3.25 22.76 6.36
N GLN A 161 -4.01 21.70 6.13
CA GLN A 161 -5.40 21.63 6.57
C GLN A 161 -5.42 21.04 7.99
N ALA A 162 -6.38 21.48 8.80
CA ALA A 162 -6.63 20.89 10.10
C ALA A 162 -6.77 19.37 9.94
N ARG A 163 -6.09 18.60 10.80
CA ARG A 163 -6.24 17.15 10.80
C ARG A 163 -7.69 16.83 11.14
N GLU A 164 -8.43 16.27 10.19
CA GLU A 164 -9.64 15.53 10.53
C GLU A 164 -9.18 14.33 11.37
N HIS A 165 -9.50 14.37 12.66
CA HIS A 165 -9.17 13.30 13.60
C HIS A 165 -10.38 12.39 13.70
N VAL A 166 -10.24 11.19 13.15
CA VAL A 166 -11.26 10.15 13.19
C VAL A 166 -10.82 9.10 14.19
N ASP A 167 -11.71 8.68 15.07
CA ASP A 167 -11.43 7.57 15.98
C ASP A 167 -11.57 6.25 15.20
N HIS A 168 -10.43 5.67 14.82
CA HIS A 168 -10.37 4.45 14.00
C HIS A 168 -11.00 3.22 14.68
N SER A 169 -11.40 3.28 15.97
CA SER A 169 -12.13 2.19 16.62
C SER A 169 -13.62 2.12 16.22
N ARG A 170 -14.17 3.20 15.66
CA ARG A 170 -15.62 3.37 15.45
C ARG A 170 -16.08 3.10 14.02
N TRP A 171 -15.20 2.62 13.13
CA TRP A 171 -15.56 2.31 11.74
C TRP A 171 -16.73 1.33 11.62
N MET A 172 -16.96 0.48 12.62
CA MET A 172 -18.03 -0.52 12.63
C MET A 172 -19.39 0.01 13.10
N GLU A 173 -19.46 1.24 13.60
CA GLU A 173 -20.70 1.83 14.12
C GLU A 173 -21.66 2.23 12.98
N ARG A 174 -22.96 2.07 13.21
CA ARG A 174 -24.04 2.55 12.32
C ARG A 174 -25.13 3.28 13.12
N PRO A 175 -25.69 4.41 12.64
CA PRO A 175 -25.28 5.12 11.42
C PRO A 175 -23.86 5.66 11.53
N LEU A 176 -23.11 5.60 10.43
CA LEU A 176 -21.72 6.04 10.42
C LEU A 176 -21.67 7.58 10.58
N PRO A 177 -20.83 8.13 11.49
CA PRO A 177 -20.77 9.58 11.66
C PRO A 177 -20.31 10.29 10.39
N ALA A 178 -20.86 11.49 10.13
CA ALA A 178 -20.62 12.23 8.88
C ALA A 178 -19.13 12.54 8.62
N ASP A 179 -18.34 12.71 9.68
CA ASP A 179 -16.91 12.99 9.59
C ASP A 179 -16.12 11.81 9.00
N TYR A 180 -16.57 10.58 9.23
CA TYR A 180 -15.96 9.36 8.70
C TYR A 180 -16.21 9.26 7.18
N LEU A 181 -17.40 9.68 6.73
CA LEU A 181 -17.71 9.78 5.29
C LEU A 181 -16.89 10.85 4.59
N ARG A 182 -16.62 11.99 5.26
CA ARG A 182 -15.73 13.02 4.71
C ARG A 182 -14.30 12.51 4.65
N TYR A 183 -13.82 11.88 5.70
CA TYR A 183 -12.49 11.29 5.76
C TYR A 183 -12.25 10.28 4.63
N ALA A 184 -13.13 9.29 4.47
CA ALA A 184 -12.98 8.26 3.45
C ALA A 184 -13.00 8.84 2.02
N LYS A 185 -13.83 9.86 1.76
CA LYS A 185 -13.80 10.58 0.47
C LYS A 185 -12.53 11.39 0.30
N ARG A 186 -12.05 12.01 1.38
CA ARG A 186 -10.86 12.85 1.37
C ARG A 186 -9.63 12.06 0.96
N ASP A 187 -9.50 10.81 1.43
CA ASP A 187 -8.36 9.98 1.05
C ASP A 187 -8.36 9.66 -0.46
N ILE A 188 -9.52 9.38 -1.06
CA ILE A 188 -9.64 9.28 -2.53
C ILE A 188 -9.22 10.57 -3.25
N GLU A 189 -9.63 11.74 -2.76
CA GLU A 189 -9.21 13.02 -3.34
C GLU A 189 -7.70 13.25 -3.26
N LEU A 190 -7.08 12.85 -2.14
CA LEU A 190 -5.64 12.97 -1.95
C LEU A 190 -4.88 12.02 -2.88
N ILE A 191 -5.34 10.78 -3.04
CA ILE A 191 -4.76 9.81 -3.99
C ILE A 191 -4.90 10.34 -5.43
N ALA A 192 -6.06 10.90 -5.80
CA ALA A 192 -6.26 11.50 -7.13
C ALA A 192 -5.27 12.64 -7.41
N ARG A 193 -5.01 13.50 -6.41
CA ARG A 193 -4.02 14.57 -6.52
C ARG A 193 -2.62 14.03 -6.72
N VAL A 194 -2.22 12.99 -5.98
CA VAL A 194 -0.92 12.34 -6.19
C VAL A 194 -0.81 11.77 -7.60
N TYR A 195 -1.84 11.07 -8.07
CA TYR A 195 -1.87 10.51 -9.41
C TYR A 195 -1.71 11.59 -10.50
N GLN A 196 -2.45 12.70 -10.40
CA GLN A 196 -2.34 13.82 -11.34
C GLN A 196 -0.91 14.38 -11.39
N VAL A 197 -0.25 14.49 -10.24
CA VAL A 197 1.11 15.02 -10.13
C VAL A 197 2.12 14.07 -10.75
N PHE A 198 2.04 12.79 -10.40
CA PHE A 198 2.91 11.76 -10.96
C PHE A 198 2.75 11.63 -12.47
N SER A 199 1.52 11.76 -12.96
CA SER A 199 1.23 11.77 -14.39
C SER A 199 1.84 13.00 -15.06
N SER A 200 1.61 14.20 -14.52
CA SER A 200 2.15 15.46 -15.07
C SER A 200 3.69 15.53 -15.09
N ARG A 201 4.34 14.82 -14.16
CA ARG A 201 5.81 14.75 -14.05
C ARG A 201 6.42 13.56 -14.79
N GLY A 202 5.60 12.74 -15.47
CA GLY A 202 6.08 11.59 -16.24
C GLY A 202 6.65 10.46 -15.37
N TYR A 203 6.17 10.29 -14.13
CA TYR A 203 6.64 9.20 -13.24
C TYR A 203 5.97 7.86 -13.53
N MET A 204 4.89 7.86 -14.31
CA MET A 204 4.17 6.67 -14.76
C MET A 204 4.16 6.58 -16.29
N PRO A 205 5.33 6.53 -16.96
CA PRO A 205 5.36 6.41 -18.41
C PRO A 205 4.80 5.04 -18.83
N GLU A 206 4.18 4.99 -20.02
CA GLU A 206 3.47 3.80 -20.53
C GLU A 206 4.36 2.55 -20.55
N ASP A 207 5.63 2.71 -20.95
CA ASP A 207 6.63 1.63 -21.02
C ASP A 207 6.97 1.00 -19.66
N ARG A 208 6.61 1.63 -18.54
CA ARG A 208 6.82 1.10 -17.19
C ARG A 208 5.55 0.67 -16.47
N GLN A 209 4.38 0.86 -17.06
CA GLN A 209 3.12 0.53 -16.39
C GLN A 209 2.99 -0.96 -16.09
N GLN A 210 3.50 -1.83 -16.97
CA GLN A 210 3.53 -3.27 -16.74
C GLN A 210 4.44 -3.62 -15.55
N LEU A 211 5.66 -3.08 -15.51
CA LEU A 211 6.57 -3.29 -14.39
C LEU A 211 5.94 -2.79 -13.07
N LEU A 212 5.29 -1.63 -13.08
CA LEU A 212 4.62 -1.09 -11.91
C LEU A 212 3.47 -2.00 -11.43
N GLU A 213 2.73 -2.59 -12.36
CA GLU A 213 1.66 -3.55 -12.06
C GLU A 213 2.21 -4.81 -11.39
N GLU A 214 3.31 -5.37 -11.90
CA GLU A 214 3.99 -6.52 -11.31
C GLU A 214 4.54 -6.20 -9.91
N GLN A 215 5.15 -5.02 -9.73
CA GLN A 215 5.61 -4.52 -8.44
C GLN A 215 4.46 -4.35 -7.45
N SER A 216 3.35 -3.77 -7.90
CA SER A 216 2.14 -3.57 -7.09
C SER A 216 1.56 -4.91 -6.67
N LYS A 217 1.49 -5.89 -7.58
CA LYS A 217 1.04 -7.25 -7.27
C LYS A 217 1.93 -7.91 -6.21
N ARG A 218 3.25 -7.81 -6.29
CA ARG A 218 4.15 -8.31 -5.23
C ARG A 218 3.94 -7.58 -3.91
N TYR A 219 3.71 -6.27 -3.96
CA TYR A 219 3.51 -5.45 -2.77
C TYR A 219 2.20 -5.77 -2.04
N HIS A 220 1.09 -5.83 -2.78
CA HIS A 220 -0.25 -6.19 -2.31
C HIS A 220 -0.33 -7.63 -1.76
N ASN A 221 0.56 -8.51 -2.22
CA ASN A 221 0.66 -9.90 -1.79
C ASN A 221 1.90 -10.18 -0.93
N ILE A 222 2.51 -9.15 -0.33
CA ILE A 222 3.70 -9.32 0.51
C ILE A 222 3.43 -10.15 1.78
N HIS A 223 2.16 -10.30 2.14
CA HIS A 223 1.69 -11.13 3.25
C HIS A 223 0.81 -12.27 2.72
N ASP A 224 1.21 -13.51 2.99
CA ASP A 224 0.49 -14.74 2.58
C ASP A 224 -0.95 -14.79 3.14
N GLY A 225 -1.24 -14.07 4.23
CA GLY A 225 -2.56 -14.01 4.84
C GLY A 225 -2.65 -12.94 5.94
N PRO A 226 -3.77 -12.91 6.69
CA PRO A 226 -3.96 -11.96 7.77
C PRO A 226 -2.87 -12.04 8.83
N LEU A 227 -2.43 -10.87 9.29
CA LEU A 227 -1.44 -10.75 10.35
C LEU A 227 -2.06 -11.12 11.70
N VAL A 228 -1.42 -11.97 12.49
CA VAL A 228 -1.91 -12.29 13.86
C VAL A 228 -2.08 -11.02 14.69
N ARG A 229 -1.17 -10.07 14.53
CA ARG A 229 -1.24 -8.71 15.06
C ARG A 229 -0.30 -7.81 14.28
N GLU A 230 -0.58 -6.51 14.32
CA GLU A 230 0.38 -5.51 13.86
C GLU A 230 1.60 -5.47 14.78
N THR A 231 2.78 -5.38 14.16
CA THR A 231 4.07 -5.26 14.81
C THR A 231 4.96 -4.35 14.00
N ILE A 232 6.02 -3.83 14.62
CA ILE A 232 7.04 -3.03 13.92
C ILE A 232 7.65 -3.73 12.70
N PHE A 233 7.52 -5.06 12.58
CA PHE A 233 8.09 -5.86 11.49
C PHE A 233 7.17 -5.98 10.27
N ASN A 234 5.86 -5.87 10.47
CA ASN A 234 4.86 -6.05 9.41
C ASN A 234 4.21 -4.73 8.99
N SER A 235 4.16 -3.72 9.86
CA SER A 235 3.63 -2.37 9.58
C SER A 235 4.69 -1.28 9.41
N SER A 236 5.97 -1.66 9.23
CA SER A 236 7.03 -0.67 9.01
C SER A 236 6.84 0.12 7.70
N ASN A 237 7.23 1.40 7.72
CA ASN A 237 7.36 2.24 6.52
C ASN A 237 8.66 1.94 5.73
N ILE A 238 9.03 0.67 5.63
CA ILE A 238 10.24 0.20 4.97
C ILE A 238 9.87 -0.98 4.06
N LEU A 239 10.42 -0.97 2.85
CA LEU A 239 10.14 -1.90 1.76
C LEU A 239 11.39 -2.72 1.40
N PRO A 240 11.31 -4.06 1.27
CA PRO A 240 12.41 -4.88 0.77
C PRO A 240 12.57 -4.78 -0.76
N MET A 241 13.76 -5.10 -1.26
CA MET A 241 14.10 -5.02 -2.68
C MET A 241 13.19 -5.87 -3.56
N ASP A 242 12.81 -7.06 -3.07
CA ASP A 242 11.99 -8.05 -3.76
C ASP A 242 10.63 -7.53 -4.25
N VAL A 243 10.14 -6.42 -3.66
CA VAL A 243 8.94 -5.78 -4.18
C VAL A 243 9.23 -5.08 -5.51
N LEU A 244 10.33 -4.34 -5.59
CA LEU A 244 10.70 -3.58 -6.78
C LEU A 244 11.34 -4.47 -7.86
N ASN A 245 12.18 -5.42 -7.45
CA ASN A 245 12.90 -6.32 -8.35
C ASN A 245 12.40 -7.74 -8.11
N GLU A 246 11.95 -8.41 -9.16
CA GLU A 246 11.66 -9.84 -9.05
C GLU A 246 12.96 -10.59 -8.69
N PRO A 247 12.94 -11.46 -7.66
CA PRO A 247 14.07 -12.34 -7.38
C PRO A 247 14.43 -13.14 -8.63
N SER A 248 15.71 -13.28 -8.94
CA SER A 248 16.10 -14.01 -10.17
C SER A 248 15.63 -15.47 -10.08
N HIS A 249 15.36 -16.11 -11.22
CA HIS A 249 15.01 -17.54 -11.23
C HIS A 249 16.09 -18.44 -10.60
N GLU A 250 17.34 -17.97 -10.47
CA GLU A 250 18.42 -18.67 -9.79
C GLU A 250 18.31 -18.57 -8.25
N GLU A 251 17.58 -17.58 -7.71
CA GLU A 251 17.26 -17.40 -6.28
C GLU A 251 16.08 -18.28 -5.83
N THR A 252 15.99 -19.52 -6.33
CA THR A 252 14.89 -20.48 -6.08
C THR A 252 14.62 -20.82 -4.61
N LEU A 253 15.51 -20.44 -3.68
CA LEU A 253 15.35 -20.65 -2.26
C LEU A 253 14.98 -19.34 -1.56
N LEU A 254 13.72 -18.92 -1.69
CA LEU A 254 13.17 -17.88 -0.82
C LEU A 254 13.33 -18.32 0.64
N LYS A 255 13.94 -17.47 1.45
CA LYS A 255 14.15 -17.68 2.87
C LYS A 255 13.05 -16.97 3.65
N GLN A 256 12.45 -17.67 4.60
CA GLN A 256 11.46 -17.07 5.51
C GLN A 256 12.16 -16.29 6.62
N CYS A 257 11.76 -15.03 6.81
CA CYS A 257 12.21 -14.20 7.93
C CYS A 257 11.55 -14.64 9.25
N ASP A 258 12.33 -14.80 10.32
CA ASP A 258 11.83 -15.21 11.64
C ASP A 258 11.00 -14.15 12.37
N LYS A 259 11.02 -12.88 11.93
CA LYS A 259 10.26 -11.77 12.55
C LYS A 259 8.99 -11.40 11.80
N CYS A 260 9.08 -11.12 10.50
CA CYS A 260 7.91 -10.73 9.70
C CYS A 260 7.27 -11.89 8.93
N SER A 261 7.85 -13.09 8.99
CA SER A 261 7.38 -14.30 8.29
C SER A 261 7.32 -14.21 6.76
N ARG A 262 7.78 -13.11 6.15
CA ARG A 262 7.88 -12.94 4.70
C ARG A 262 8.92 -13.90 4.12
N LYS A 263 8.61 -14.46 2.96
CA LYS A 263 9.54 -15.26 2.13
C LYS A 263 10.26 -14.30 1.19
N LEU A 264 11.57 -14.17 1.34
CA LEU A 264 12.39 -13.18 0.63
C LEU A 264 13.62 -13.84 0.03
N SER A 265 14.16 -13.23 -1.02
CA SER A 265 15.42 -13.56 -1.67
C SER A 265 16.58 -13.55 -0.67
N PRO A 266 17.66 -14.31 -0.92
CA PRO A 266 18.87 -14.26 -0.11
C PRO A 266 19.50 -12.85 -0.02
N ALA A 267 19.27 -11.98 -1.00
CA ALA A 267 19.74 -10.58 -1.00
C ALA A 267 19.07 -9.71 0.07
N SER A 268 17.89 -10.09 0.53
CA SER A 268 17.16 -9.43 1.62
C SER A 268 17.72 -9.73 3.03
N PHE A 269 18.79 -10.51 3.14
CA PHE A 269 19.42 -10.90 4.42
C PHE A 269 20.90 -10.49 4.48
N GLU A 270 21.36 -10.14 5.68
CA GLU A 270 22.78 -9.93 5.97
C GLU A 270 23.50 -11.27 6.21
N TYR A 271 24.82 -11.29 5.97
CA TYR A 271 25.68 -12.44 6.20
C TYR A 271 26.80 -12.10 7.17
N ALA A 272 26.98 -12.92 8.20
CA ALA A 272 28.14 -12.86 9.07
C ALA A 272 29.28 -13.71 8.48
N SER A 273 30.48 -13.13 8.39
CA SER A 273 31.69 -13.88 8.04
C SER A 273 32.16 -14.69 9.25
N LEU A 274 32.26 -16.01 9.08
CA LEU A 274 32.84 -16.91 10.07
C LEU A 274 34.36 -16.94 9.95
N LYS A 275 35.06 -17.30 11.04
CA LYS A 275 36.54 -17.36 11.09
C LYS A 275 37.18 -18.28 10.04
N ASN A 276 36.41 -19.22 9.48
CA ASN A 276 36.83 -20.15 8.42
C ASN A 276 36.47 -19.66 7.00
N GLY A 277 36.07 -18.40 6.84
CA GLY A 277 35.67 -17.81 5.55
C GLY A 277 34.26 -18.18 5.08
N ARG A 278 33.53 -19.06 5.79
CA ARG A 278 32.13 -19.36 5.47
C ARG A 278 31.24 -18.17 5.86
N LYS A 279 30.16 -17.95 5.10
CA LYS A 279 29.15 -16.93 5.41
C LYS A 279 27.93 -17.58 6.05
N LEU A 280 27.49 -17.07 7.20
CA LEU A 280 26.24 -17.48 7.85
C LEU A 280 25.18 -16.39 7.65
N SER A 281 24.09 -16.73 6.95
CA SER A 281 22.96 -15.83 6.73
C SER A 281 22.15 -15.64 8.02
N HIS A 282 21.87 -14.40 8.40
CA HIS A 282 20.96 -14.09 9.52
C HIS A 282 19.54 -14.61 9.23
N GLN A 283 18.82 -15.10 10.24
CA GLN A 283 17.42 -15.54 10.09
C GLN A 283 16.43 -14.37 9.93
N THR A 284 16.83 -13.18 10.37
CA THR A 284 16.05 -11.95 10.29
C THR A 284 16.46 -11.13 9.07
N CYS A 285 15.49 -10.69 8.25
CA CYS A 285 15.77 -9.88 7.06
C CYS A 285 16.24 -8.46 7.43
N LYS A 286 16.92 -7.80 6.48
CA LYS A 286 17.42 -6.42 6.61
C LYS A 286 16.34 -5.46 7.11
N VAL A 287 15.14 -5.51 6.51
CA VAL A 287 14.00 -4.66 6.89
C VAL A 287 13.65 -4.82 8.38
N CYS A 288 13.57 -6.05 8.89
CA CYS A 288 13.23 -6.30 10.29
C CYS A 288 14.34 -5.88 11.25
N ARG A 289 15.61 -6.10 10.88
CA ARG A 289 16.77 -5.63 11.67
C ARG A 289 16.79 -4.10 11.75
N ILE A 290 16.54 -3.43 10.63
CA ILE A 290 16.46 -1.97 10.57
C ILE A 290 15.27 -1.46 11.39
N ALA A 291 14.09 -2.08 11.26
CA ALA A 291 12.92 -1.71 12.06
C ALA A 291 13.17 -1.86 13.56
N GLN A 292 13.82 -2.95 13.99
CA GLN A 292 14.23 -3.18 15.36
C GLN A 292 15.23 -2.11 15.86
N ALA A 293 16.29 -1.84 15.09
CA ALA A 293 17.29 -0.83 15.45
C ALA A 293 16.69 0.58 15.57
N ARG A 294 15.68 0.92 14.76
CA ARG A 294 15.01 2.24 14.82
C ARG A 294 14.25 2.48 16.11
N VAL A 295 13.77 1.42 16.78
CA VAL A 295 13.01 1.53 18.03
C VAL A 295 13.85 1.23 19.27
N GLY A 296 15.15 0.94 19.11
CA GLY A 296 16.08 0.67 20.22
C GLY A 296 15.85 -0.66 20.94
N ILE A 297 15.34 -1.67 20.22
CA ILE A 297 15.09 -3.04 20.70
C ILE A 297 16.15 -4.00 20.16
#